data_AF-A0A968PKQ4-F1
#
_entry.id   AF-A0A968PKQ4-F1
#
_cell.length_a   1.000
_cell.length_b   1.000
_cell.length_c   1.000
_cell.angle_alpha   90.00
_cell.angle_beta   90.00
_cell.angle_gamma   90.00
#
_symmetry.space_group_name_H-M   'P 1'
#
loop_
_entity.id
_entity.type
_entity.pdbx_description
1 polymer ?
#
loop_
_entity_poly.entity_id
_entity_poly.type
_entity_poly.pdbx_seq_one_letter_code
_entity_poly.pdbx_strand_id
1 'polypeptide(L)'
;MAVKELRKSDVMAHLLNALDQKQDIGHYGRLTFAMVARHFLSEEELVTYLQKDPDCDEREARSLYQQVQGKDYNPPKRDRILEWQKSQDFPICPNPDDPDACNVYKDLQFPQDIYEHISEYHEQKADSE
;
A
#
# COMPACT_ATOMS: atom_id res chain seq x y z
N MET A 1 8.48 -10.03 13.50
CA MET A 1 7.88 -10.98 12.53
C MET A 1 6.79 -10.30 11.67
N ALA A 2 6.87 -8.99 11.43
CA ALA A 2 5.82 -8.23 10.74
C ALA A 2 5.91 -8.31 9.20
N VAL A 3 7.12 -8.33 8.64
CA VAL A 3 7.33 -8.48 7.18
C VAL A 3 6.77 -9.80 6.65
N LYS A 4 6.78 -10.87 7.47
CA LYS A 4 6.19 -12.16 7.08
C LYS A 4 4.68 -12.08 6.88
N GLU A 5 3.99 -11.26 7.69
CA GLU A 5 2.55 -11.04 7.54
C GLU A 5 2.25 -10.24 6.28
N LEU A 6 3.02 -9.16 6.01
CA LEU A 6 2.90 -8.41 4.76
C LEU A 6 3.07 -9.29 3.52
N ARG A 7 4.01 -10.23 3.56
CA ARG A 7 4.27 -11.16 2.45
C ARG A 7 3.13 -12.14 2.16
N LYS A 8 2.05 -12.18 2.96
CA LYS A 8 0.83 -12.94 2.64
C LYS A 8 0.02 -12.31 1.51
N SER A 9 0.17 -11.00 1.27
CA SER A 9 -0.42 -10.35 0.10
C SER A 9 0.55 -10.40 -1.08
N ASP A 10 0.05 -10.82 -2.24
CA ASP A 10 0.86 -10.88 -3.46
C ASP A 10 1.38 -9.51 -3.87
N VAL A 11 0.58 -8.45 -3.68
CA VAL A 11 1.00 -7.05 -3.93
C VAL A 11 2.16 -6.67 -3.01
N MET A 12 2.01 -6.91 -1.71
CA MET A 12 3.06 -6.52 -0.76
C MET A 12 4.30 -7.38 -0.89
N ALA A 13 4.16 -8.68 -1.19
CA ALA A 13 5.28 -9.56 -1.50
C ALA A 13 6.02 -9.09 -2.75
N HIS A 14 5.30 -8.68 -3.80
CA HIS A 14 5.87 -8.13 -5.02
C HIS A 14 6.65 -6.83 -4.75
N LEU A 15 6.04 -5.87 -4.06
CA LEU A 15 6.70 -4.60 -3.69
C LEU A 15 7.93 -4.82 -2.80
N LEU A 16 7.83 -5.68 -1.78
CA LEU A 16 8.97 -6.03 -0.92
C LEU A 16 10.12 -6.66 -1.71
N ASN A 17 9.82 -7.55 -2.66
CA ASN A 17 10.84 -8.17 -3.51
C ASN A 17 11.51 -7.15 -4.43
N ALA A 18 10.75 -6.20 -4.99
CA ALA A 18 11.28 -5.14 -5.83
C ALA A 18 12.17 -4.19 -5.03
N LEU A 19 11.74 -3.77 -3.84
CA LEU A 19 12.54 -2.97 -2.92
C LEU A 19 13.81 -3.71 -2.46
N ASP A 20 13.72 -5.01 -2.11
CA ASP A 20 14.90 -5.81 -1.76
C ASP A 20 15.91 -5.91 -2.94
N GLN A 21 15.44 -5.80 -4.18
CA GLN A 21 16.24 -5.74 -5.40
C GLN A 21 16.66 -4.32 -5.80
N LYS A 22 16.33 -3.30 -5.01
CA LYS A 22 16.57 -1.88 -5.29
C LYS A 22 15.99 -1.39 -6.62
N GLN A 23 14.80 -1.89 -6.95
CA GLN A 23 14.04 -1.43 -8.11
C GLN A 23 13.22 -0.18 -7.75
N ASP A 24 13.08 0.72 -8.73
CA ASP A 24 12.11 1.81 -8.65
C ASP A 24 10.70 1.23 -8.80
N ILE A 25 9.89 1.36 -7.74
CA ILE A 25 8.50 0.87 -7.71
C ILE A 25 7.50 1.96 -8.09
N GLY A 26 7.98 3.14 -8.47
CA GLY A 26 7.20 4.31 -8.83
C GLY A 26 6.55 4.98 -7.62
N HIS A 27 6.00 6.17 -7.86
CA HIS A 27 5.34 6.94 -6.81
C HIS A 27 4.14 6.20 -6.19
N TYR A 28 3.28 5.60 -7.01
CA TYR A 28 2.09 4.90 -6.51
C TYR A 28 2.42 3.54 -5.89
N GLY A 29 3.53 2.90 -6.30
CA GLY A 29 4.06 1.74 -5.59
C GLY A 29 4.51 2.11 -4.18
N ARG A 30 5.31 3.18 -4.04
CA ARG A 30 5.73 3.71 -2.73
C ARG A 30 4.54 4.10 -1.85
N LEU A 31 3.55 4.78 -2.43
CA LEU A 31 2.33 5.18 -1.73
C LEU A 31 1.52 3.96 -1.26
N THR A 32 1.28 2.98 -2.15
CA THR A 32 0.58 1.74 -1.82
C THR A 32 1.31 0.98 -0.71
N PHE A 33 2.63 0.86 -0.82
CA PHE A 33 3.47 0.25 0.20
C PHE A 33 3.31 0.96 1.55
N ALA A 34 3.41 2.29 1.59
CA ALA A 34 3.30 3.07 2.82
C ALA A 34 1.92 2.96 3.48
N MET A 35 0.83 3.04 2.68
CA MET A 35 -0.55 2.92 3.16
C MET A 35 -0.83 1.57 3.81
N VAL A 36 -0.27 0.48 3.27
CA VAL A 36 -0.46 -0.87 3.80
C VAL A 36 0.53 -1.15 4.95
N ALA A 37 1.83 -0.94 4.71
CA ALA A 37 2.90 -1.37 5.61
C ALA A 37 2.89 -0.66 6.95
N ARG A 38 2.36 0.57 7.06
CA ARG A 38 2.30 1.33 8.33
C ARG A 38 1.52 0.60 9.43
N HIS A 39 0.61 -0.29 9.04
CA HIS A 39 -0.20 -1.07 9.98
C HIS A 39 0.52 -2.33 10.49
N PHE A 40 1.69 -2.64 9.94
CA PHE A 40 2.45 -3.85 10.27
C PHE A 40 3.87 -3.53 10.75
N LEU A 41 4.49 -2.49 10.19
CA LEU A 41 5.87 -2.09 10.47
C LEU A 41 5.91 -0.82 11.32
N SER A 42 7.01 -0.66 12.07
CA SER A 42 7.35 0.64 12.65
C SER A 42 7.70 1.66 11.57
N GLU A 43 7.63 2.96 11.90
CA GLU A 43 8.06 4.05 11.01
C GLU A 43 9.48 3.81 10.47
N GLU A 44 10.44 3.51 11.35
CA GLU A 44 11.84 3.30 10.97
C GLU A 44 12.02 2.11 10.02
N GLU A 45 11.31 1.00 10.25
CA GLU A 45 11.35 -0.15 9.34
C GLU A 45 10.78 0.19 7.96
N LEU A 46 9.62 0.86 7.93
CA LEU A 46 8.97 1.26 6.68
C LEU A 46 9.84 2.25 5.89
N VAL A 47 10.38 3.26 6.55
CA VAL A 47 11.30 4.24 5.97
C VAL A 47 12.56 3.56 5.44
N THR A 48 13.09 2.57 6.16
CA THR A 48 14.23 1.76 5.70
C THR A 48 13.90 0.98 4.42
N TYR A 49 12.68 0.45 4.29
CA TYR A 49 12.24 -0.23 3.07
C TYR A 49 12.06 0.72 1.90
N LEU A 50 11.41 1.88 2.11
CA LEU A 50 11.21 2.88 1.06
C LEU A 50 12.52 3.39 0.48
N GLN A 51 13.55 3.59 1.31
CA GLN A 51 14.89 4.01 0.87
C GLN A 51 15.63 2.99 0.00
N LYS A 52 15.10 1.78 -0.17
CA LYS A 52 15.67 0.83 -1.14
C LYS A 52 15.25 1.17 -2.57
N ASP A 53 14.16 1.91 -2.75
CA ASP A 53 13.81 2.51 -4.02
C ASP A 53 14.87 3.58 -4.36
N PRO A 54 15.54 3.50 -5.52
CA PRO A 54 16.61 4.43 -5.88
C PRO A 54 16.14 5.88 -6.06
N ASP A 55 14.83 6.11 -6.27
CA ASP A 55 14.22 7.43 -6.42
C ASP A 55 13.56 7.92 -5.11
N CYS A 56 13.88 7.31 -3.96
CA CYS A 56 13.33 7.70 -2.67
C CYS A 56 14.42 7.86 -1.61
N ASP A 57 14.75 9.10 -1.25
CA ASP A 57 15.65 9.38 -0.14
C ASP A 57 14.95 9.27 1.24
N GLU A 58 15.72 9.37 2.33
CA GLU A 58 15.17 9.30 3.70
C GLU A 58 14.13 10.40 3.96
N ARG A 59 14.37 11.61 3.46
CA ARG A 59 13.48 12.75 3.71
C ARG A 59 12.15 12.54 3.01
N GLU A 60 12.18 12.06 1.77
CA GLU A 60 11.01 11.71 0.99
C GLU A 60 10.24 10.55 1.63
N ALA A 61 10.94 9.50 2.08
CA ALA A 61 10.33 8.36 2.75
C ALA A 61 9.62 8.76 4.05
N ARG A 62 10.27 9.56 4.91
CA ARG A 62 9.65 10.09 6.14
C ARG A 62 8.48 11.01 5.86
N SER A 63 8.62 11.90 4.87
CA SER A 63 7.53 12.80 4.45
C SER A 63 6.31 12.02 3.97
N LEU A 64 6.51 10.97 3.17
CA LEU A 64 5.45 10.09 2.69
C LEU A 64 4.77 9.36 3.86
N TYR A 65 5.55 8.78 4.77
CA TYR A 65 5.01 8.12 5.97
C TYR A 65 4.13 9.08 6.79
N GLN A 66 4.66 10.27 7.10
CA GLN A 66 3.95 11.29 7.87
C GLN A 66 2.69 11.78 7.14
N GLN A 67 2.74 11.91 5.82
CA GLN A 67 1.58 12.30 5.03
C GLN A 67 0.48 11.25 5.09
N VAL A 68 0.82 9.98 4.91
CA VAL A 68 -0.12 8.85 5.00
C VAL A 68 -0.69 8.76 6.42
N GLN A 69 0.16 8.93 7.44
CA GLN A 69 -0.25 8.91 8.83
C GLN A 69 -1.17 10.07 9.20
N GLY A 70 -0.77 11.30 8.88
CA GLY A 70 -1.49 12.51 9.26
C GLY A 70 -2.81 12.71 8.53
N LYS A 71 -2.96 12.16 7.32
CA LYS A 71 -4.23 12.14 6.58
C LYS A 71 -5.08 10.89 6.86
N ASP A 72 -4.55 10.00 7.69
CA ASP A 72 -5.15 8.70 8.01
C ASP A 72 -5.62 7.93 6.78
N TYR A 73 -4.74 7.79 5.80
CA TYR A 73 -5.10 7.09 4.58
C TYR A 73 -5.34 5.60 4.84
N ASN A 74 -6.51 5.13 4.42
CA ASN A 74 -6.88 3.72 4.39
C ASN A 74 -6.14 2.98 3.26
N PRO A 75 -5.72 1.73 3.46
CA PRO A 75 -5.15 0.90 2.40
C PRO A 75 -5.96 0.96 1.09
N PRO A 76 -5.32 0.99 -0.08
CA PRO A 76 -6.05 1.13 -1.33
C PRO A 76 -6.82 -0.16 -1.68
N LYS A 77 -8.04 -0.01 -2.20
CA LYS A 77 -8.79 -1.13 -2.80
C LYS A 77 -8.18 -1.52 -4.16
N ARG A 78 -8.46 -2.75 -4.60
CA ARG A 78 -8.01 -3.31 -5.90
C ARG A 78 -8.18 -2.34 -7.06
N ASP A 79 -9.38 -1.81 -7.26
CA ASP A 79 -9.66 -0.93 -8.41
C ASP A 79 -8.78 0.31 -8.42
N ARG A 80 -8.46 0.85 -7.23
CA ARG A 80 -7.57 2.01 -7.08
C ARG A 80 -6.13 1.65 -7.41
N ILE A 81 -5.65 0.49 -6.95
CA ILE A 81 -4.31 -0.03 -7.32
C ILE A 81 -4.20 -0.19 -8.84
N LEU A 82 -5.23 -0.77 -9.47
CA LEU A 82 -5.27 -0.98 -10.92
C LEU A 82 -5.35 0.33 -11.71
N GLU A 83 -6.02 1.35 -11.18
CA GLU A 83 -6.04 2.70 -11.75
C GLU A 83 -4.65 3.34 -11.68
N TRP A 84 -4.03 3.33 -10.50
CA TRP A 84 -2.73 3.95 -10.28
C TRP A 84 -1.60 3.34 -11.07
N GLN A 85 -1.55 2.02 -11.20
CA GLN A 85 -0.49 1.37 -11.98
C GLN A 85 -0.55 1.74 -13.47
N LYS A 86 -1.69 2.19 -14.02
CA LYS A 86 -1.76 2.68 -15.41
C LYS A 86 -1.03 4.02 -15.60
N SER A 87 -0.69 4.70 -14.51
CA SER A 87 -0.01 5.99 -14.51
C SER A 87 1.48 5.90 -14.17
N GLN A 88 2.05 4.70 -14.10
CA GLN A 88 3.47 4.47 -13.87
C GLN A 88 3.95 3.23 -14.61
N ASP A 89 5.28 3.07 -14.76
CA ASP A 89 5.85 1.93 -15.49
C ASP A 89 5.88 0.65 -14.66
N PHE A 90 6.13 0.76 -13.35
CA PHE A 90 6.19 -0.40 -12.45
C PHE A 90 4.79 -0.94 -12.15
N PRO A 91 4.51 -2.24 -12.41
CA PRO A 91 3.21 -2.84 -12.12
C PRO A 91 3.05 -3.08 -10.62
N ILE A 92 2.12 -2.39 -9.96
CA ILE A 92 1.85 -2.61 -8.53
C ILE A 92 1.16 -3.95 -8.31
N CYS A 93 0.23 -4.28 -9.21
CA CYS A 93 -0.51 -5.53 -9.21
C CYS A 93 0.17 -6.55 -10.15
N PRO A 94 0.82 -7.61 -9.63
CA PRO A 94 1.58 -8.52 -10.47
C PRO A 94 0.71 -9.39 -11.40
N ASN A 95 -0.58 -9.57 -11.07
CA ASN A 95 -1.53 -10.36 -11.87
C ASN A 95 -2.86 -9.61 -12.04
N PRO A 96 -2.93 -8.58 -12.89
CA PRO A 96 -4.10 -7.70 -12.99
C PRO A 96 -5.33 -8.35 -13.64
N ASP A 97 -5.13 -9.42 -14.42
CA ASP A 97 -6.20 -10.14 -15.11
C ASP A 97 -6.97 -11.08 -14.17
N ASP A 98 -6.39 -11.42 -13.01
CA ASP A 98 -7.07 -12.18 -11.98
C ASP A 98 -8.01 -11.26 -11.18
N PRO A 99 -9.34 -11.54 -11.18
CA PRO A 99 -10.31 -10.75 -10.44
C PRO A 99 -10.09 -10.81 -8.92
N ASP A 100 -9.46 -11.88 -8.44
CA ASP A 100 -9.19 -12.12 -7.02
C ASP A 100 -7.84 -11.56 -6.55
N ALA A 101 -6.96 -11.16 -7.47
CA ALA A 101 -5.65 -10.60 -7.15
C ALA A 101 -5.75 -9.14 -6.70
N CYS A 102 -4.69 -8.70 -6.00
CA CYS A 102 -4.44 -7.30 -5.65
C CYS A 102 -5.49 -6.68 -4.72
N ASN A 103 -6.15 -7.53 -3.94
CA ASN A 103 -7.01 -7.13 -2.85
C ASN A 103 -6.30 -7.32 -1.49
N VAL A 104 -5.59 -6.29 -1.05
CA VAL A 104 -4.83 -6.32 0.22
C VAL A 104 -5.71 -6.62 1.44
N TYR A 105 -7.01 -6.28 1.39
CA TYR A 105 -7.96 -6.56 2.48
C TYR A 105 -8.39 -8.02 2.57
N LYS A 106 -8.29 -8.75 1.45
CA LYS A 106 -8.52 -10.21 1.41
C LYS A 106 -7.32 -10.95 1.98
N ASP A 107 -6.13 -10.47 1.67
CA ASP A 107 -4.88 -11.16 1.97
C ASP A 107 -4.35 -10.87 3.38
N LEU A 108 -4.66 -9.69 3.93
CA LEU A 108 -4.13 -9.19 5.20
C LEU A 108 -5.24 -8.92 6.21
N GLN A 109 -4.90 -9.06 7.49
CA GLN A 109 -5.76 -8.70 8.60
C GLN A 109 -5.35 -7.33 9.11
N PHE A 110 -6.17 -6.31 8.85
CA PHE A 110 -5.94 -4.96 9.34
C PHE A 110 -6.55 -4.76 10.74
N PRO A 111 -6.13 -3.71 11.47
CA PRO A 111 -6.87 -3.24 12.66
C PRO A 111 -8.35 -2.96 12.35
N GLN A 112 -9.22 -3.20 13.33
CA GLN A 112 -10.68 -3.18 13.14
C GLN A 112 -11.21 -1.79 12.69
N ASP A 113 -10.62 -0.73 13.22
CA ASP A 113 -10.88 0.67 12.90
C ASP A 113 -10.76 0.97 11.40
N ILE A 114 -9.84 0.29 10.70
CA ILE A 114 -9.66 0.46 9.25
C ILE A 114 -10.89 0.00 8.46
N TYR A 115 -11.60 -1.02 8.94
CA TYR A 115 -12.82 -1.50 8.30
C TYR A 115 -14.03 -0.60 8.58
N GLU A 116 -14.08 0.00 9.78
CA GLU A 116 -15.15 0.91 10.19
C GLU A 116 -15.17 2.17 9.33
N HIS A 117 -13.99 2.74 9.04
CA HIS A 117 -13.87 3.92 8.15
C HIS A 117 -14.23 3.64 6.68
N ILE A 118 -14.18 2.39 6.24
CA ILE A 118 -14.63 2.02 4.89
C ILE A 118 -16.15 1.97 4.83
N SER A 119 -16.81 1.44 5.88
CA SER A 119 -18.26 1.27 5.93
C SER A 119 -19.01 2.62 5.94
N GLU A 120 -18.53 3.59 6.73
CA GLU A 120 -19.17 4.91 6.85
C GLU A 120 -19.18 5.70 5.53
N TYR A 121 -18.16 5.53 4.67
CA TYR A 121 -18.11 6.20 3.37
C TYR A 121 -19.10 5.61 2.34
N HIS A 122 -19.44 4.31 2.45
CA HIS A 122 -20.45 3.69 1.59
C HIS A 122 -21.87 4.03 2.03
N GLU A 123 -22.12 4.15 3.33
CA GLU A 123 -23.44 4.58 3.85
C GLU A 123 -23.77 6.02 3.45
N GLN A 124 -22.82 6.95 3.53
CA GLN A 124 -23.05 8.35 3.12
C GLN A 124 -23.32 8.52 1.62
N LYS A 125 -22.84 7.61 0.76
CA LYS A 125 -23.14 7.63 -0.68
C LYS A 125 -24.49 6.99 -1.02
N ALA A 126 -24.94 6.02 -0.24
CA ALA A 126 -26.24 5.38 -0.44
C ALA A 126 -27.42 6.26 0.01
N ASP A 127 -27.21 7.14 1.00
CA ASP A 127 -28.23 8.10 1.47
C ASP A 127 -28.29 9.41 0.64
N SER A 128 -27.45 9.54 -0.40
CA SER A 128 -27.41 10.70 -1.30
C SER A 128 -27.98 10.43 -2.71
N GLU A 129 -28.66 9.31 -2.92
CA GLU A 129 -29.41 8.99 -4.16
C GLU A 129 -30.93 9.06 -3.97
#